data_AF-A0A7J5TWS4-F1
#
_entry.id   AF-A0A7J5TWS4-F1
#
_cell.length_a   1.000
_cell.length_b   1.000
_cell.length_c   1.000
_cell.angle_alpha   90.00
_cell.angle_beta   90.00
_cell.angle_gamma   90.00
#
_symmetry.space_group_name_H-M   'P 1'
#
loop_
_entity.id
_entity.type
_entity.pdbx_description
1 polymer ?
#
loop_
_entity_poly.entity_id
_entity_poly.type
_entity_poly.pdbx_seq_one_letter_code
_entity_poly.pdbx_strand_id
1 'polypeptide(L)'
;MNITQQKLTRQAVRMTATTLILAQGCTTAVLVKNALRRRGYNVYLSEVSKRLFEVARREGWSIEDIGSGRVFYFAQVMQSVQ
;
A
#
# COMPACT_ATOMS: atom_id res chain seq x y z
N MET A 1 -25.42 -0.40 16.64
CA MET A 1 -25.09 -0.66 15.22
C MET A 1 -24.07 -1.79 15.17
N ASN A 2 -24.43 -2.94 14.57
CA ASN A 2 -23.51 -4.05 14.42
C ASN A 2 -22.70 -3.81 13.14
N ILE A 3 -21.56 -3.11 13.27
CA ILE A 3 -20.69 -2.80 12.13
C ILE A 3 -19.97 -4.09 11.77
N THR A 4 -20.45 -4.81 10.76
CA THR A 4 -19.72 -5.92 10.16
C THR A 4 -18.38 -5.39 9.66
N GLN A 5 -17.32 -5.64 10.44
CA GLN A 5 -15.98 -5.16 10.12
C GLN A 5 -15.55 -5.75 8.77
N GLN A 6 -15.21 -4.90 7.81
CA GLN A 6 -14.72 -5.38 6.52
C GLN A 6 -13.36 -6.07 6.71
N LYS A 7 -13.30 -7.35 6.35
CA LYS A 7 -12.06 -8.13 6.39
C LYS A 7 -11.06 -7.52 5.41
N LEU A 8 -9.83 -7.30 5.87
CA LEU A 8 -8.78 -6.77 5.01
C LEU A 8 -8.39 -7.80 3.94
N THR A 9 -8.56 -7.42 2.68
CA THR A 9 -8.17 -8.24 1.53
C THR A 9 -6.89 -7.71 0.89
N ARG A 10 -6.16 -8.57 0.19
CA ARG A 10 -5.00 -8.16 -0.61
C ARG A 10 -5.39 -7.11 -1.65
N GLN A 11 -6.54 -7.29 -2.29
CA GLN A 11 -7.06 -6.37 -3.30
C GLN A 11 -7.35 -4.97 -2.72
N ALA A 12 -7.94 -4.89 -1.51
CA ALA A 12 -8.19 -3.61 -0.86
C ALA A 12 -6.88 -2.85 -0.56
N VAL A 13 -5.85 -3.56 -0.08
CA VAL A 13 -4.51 -2.98 0.16
C VAL A 13 -3.90 -2.50 -1.16
N ARG A 14 -3.90 -3.35 -2.19
CA ARG A 14 -3.37 -3.05 -3.52
C ARG A 14 -4.02 -1.81 -4.12
N MET A 15 -5.34 -1.79 -4.25
CA MET A 15 -6.07 -0.67 -4.84
C MET A 15 -5.84 0.65 -4.08
N THR A 16 -5.84 0.59 -2.75
CA THR A 16 -5.60 1.77 -1.93
C THR A 16 -4.17 2.28 -2.08
N ALA A 17 -3.18 1.38 -2.06
CA ALA A 17 -1.78 1.74 -2.27
C ALA A 17 -1.52 2.30 -3.68
N THR A 18 -2.04 1.65 -4.72
CA THR A 18 -1.99 2.13 -6.11
C THR A 18 -2.57 3.55 -6.23
N THR A 19 -3.72 3.81 -5.62
CA THR A 19 -4.34 5.15 -5.65
C THR A 19 -3.42 6.20 -5.03
N LEU A 20 -2.78 5.88 -3.89
CA LEU A 20 -1.87 6.79 -3.21
C LEU A 20 -0.59 7.02 -4.03
N ILE A 21 0.00 5.96 -4.59
CA ILE A 21 1.20 6.06 -5.43
C ILE A 21 0.90 6.90 -6.69
N LEU A 22 -0.26 6.71 -7.34
CA LEU A 22 -0.66 7.52 -8.48
C LEU A 22 -0.85 9.01 -8.12
N ALA A 23 -1.37 9.30 -6.92
CA ALA A 23 -1.63 10.66 -6.49
C ALA A 23 -0.40 11.39 -5.93
N GLN A 24 0.58 10.67 -5.36
CA GLN A 24 1.67 11.25 -4.56
C GLN A 24 3.07 10.82 -5.03
N GLY A 25 3.16 9.92 -6.02
CA GLY A 25 4.41 9.31 -6.47
C GLY A 25 4.86 8.11 -5.61
N CYS A 26 4.47 8.05 -4.34
CA CYS A 26 4.80 6.95 -3.43
C CYS A 26 3.74 6.75 -2.33
N THR A 27 3.92 5.72 -1.50
CA THR A 27 3.09 5.52 -0.31
C THR A 27 3.84 4.79 0.80
N THR A 28 3.24 4.75 1.99
CA THR A 28 3.73 3.97 3.15
C THR A 28 2.59 3.15 3.75
N ALA A 29 2.93 2.13 4.55
CA ALA A 29 1.92 1.34 5.26
C ALA A 29 1.03 2.20 6.18
N VAL A 30 1.54 3.33 6.71
CA VAL A 30 0.77 4.28 7.52
C VAL A 30 -0.28 5.00 6.68
N LEU A 31 0.09 5.50 5.50
CA LEU A 31 -0.84 6.19 4.60
C LEU A 31 -1.92 5.23 4.11
N VAL A 32 -1.55 4.00 3.73
CA VAL A 32 -2.50 2.97 3.31
C VAL A 32 -3.46 2.60 4.45
N LYS A 33 -2.97 2.40 5.68
CA LYS A 33 -3.81 2.14 6.86
C LYS A 33 -4.83 3.26 7.08
N ASN A 34 -4.39 4.51 7.04
CA ASN A 34 -5.26 5.66 7.26
C ASN A 34 -6.32 5.78 6.17
N ALA A 35 -5.95 5.53 4.91
CA ALA A 35 -6.90 5.50 3.80
C ALA A 35 -7.92 4.36 3.91
N LEU A 36 -7.50 3.16 4.33
CA LEU A 36 -8.39 2.03 4.60
C LEU A 36 -9.35 2.32 5.75
N ARG A 37 -8.87 2.91 6.85
CA ARG A 37 -9.73 3.28 7.99
C ARG A 37 -10.81 4.28 7.60
N ARG A 38 -10.48 5.27 6.75
CA ARG A 38 -11.47 6.21 6.18
C ARG A 38 -12.53 5.53 5.32
N ARG A 39 -12.26 4.31 4.81
CA ARG A 39 -13.20 3.48 4.04
C ARG A 39 -13.95 2.45 4.90
N GLY A 40 -13.84 2.54 6.23
CA GLY A 40 -14.57 1.66 7.17
C GLY A 40 -13.84 0.36 7.55
N TYR A 41 -12.57 0.19 7.17
CA TYR A 41 -11.78 -0.97 7.59
C TYR A 41 -11.19 -0.77 8.98
N ASN A 42 -11.35 -1.76 9.86
CA ASN A 42 -10.63 -1.81 11.14
C ASN A 42 -9.34 -2.62 10.98
N VAL A 43 -8.22 -1.93 10.72
CA VAL A 43 -6.94 -2.56 10.38
C VAL A 43 -5.78 -2.06 11.23
N TYR A 44 -4.84 -2.98 11.51
CA TYR A 44 -3.59 -2.69 12.21
C TYR A 44 -2.46 -2.38 11.23
N LEU A 45 -1.47 -1.59 11.69
CA LEU A 45 -0.32 -1.23 10.87
C LEU A 45 0.50 -2.45 10.45
N SER A 46 0.70 -3.42 11.36
CA SER A 46 1.44 -4.66 11.09
C SER A 46 0.80 -5.48 9.97
N GLU A 47 -0.52 -5.60 9.97
CA GLU A 47 -1.26 -6.33 8.95
C GLU A 47 -1.16 -5.63 7.58
N VAL A 48 -1.35 -4.31 7.54
CA VAL A 48 -1.22 -3.52 6.30
C VAL A 48 0.21 -3.59 5.78
N SER A 49 1.22 -3.47 6.64
CA SER A 49 2.64 -3.54 6.28
C SER A 49 2.98 -4.89 5.64
N LYS A 50 2.57 -6.00 6.26
CA LYS A 50 2.79 -7.35 5.72
C LYS A 50 2.14 -7.50 4.34
N ARG A 51 0.86 -7.15 4.20
CA ARG A 51 0.13 -7.30 2.94
C ARG A 51 0.65 -6.37 1.84
N LEU A 52 1.03 -5.14 2.19
CA LEU A 52 1.59 -4.18 1.23
C LEU A 52 2.95 -4.66 0.72
N PHE A 53 3.78 -5.23 1.60
CA PHE A 53 5.03 -5.86 1.20
C PHE A 53 4.80 -7.05 0.25
N GLU A 54 3.82 -7.91 0.53
CA GLU A 54 3.44 -9.00 -0.38
C GLU A 54 2.96 -8.49 -1.76
N VAL A 55 2.15 -7.42 -1.78
CA VAL A 55 1.70 -6.78 -3.02
C VAL A 55 2.88 -6.24 -3.82
N ALA A 56 3.73 -5.45 -3.17
CA ALA A 56 4.89 -4.82 -3.82
C ALA A 56 5.84 -5.86 -4.43
N ARG A 57 6.14 -6.93 -3.68
CA ARG A 57 6.96 -8.04 -4.22
C ARG A 57 6.31 -8.75 -5.39
N ARG A 58 4.98 -8.95 -5.36
CA ARG A 58 4.26 -9.66 -6.42
C ARG A 58 4.13 -8.83 -7.69
N GLU A 59 3.97 -7.52 -7.55
CA GLU A 59 3.72 -6.60 -8.67
C GLU A 59 4.97 -5.86 -9.14
N GLY A 60 6.15 -6.22 -8.61
CA GLY A 60 7.42 -5.63 -9.02
C GLY A 60 7.56 -4.16 -8.66
N TRP A 61 6.96 -3.73 -7.56
CA TRP A 61 7.11 -2.35 -7.07
C TRP A 61 8.47 -2.19 -6.38
N SER A 62 8.99 -0.97 -6.43
CA SER A 62 10.18 -0.60 -5.68
C SER A 62 9.84 -0.39 -4.21
N ILE A 63 10.77 -0.79 -3.35
CA ILE A 63 10.65 -0.73 -1.90
C ILE A 63 11.94 -0.12 -1.36
N GLU A 64 11.82 0.99 -0.64
CA GLU A 64 12.94 1.66 0.03
C GLU A 64 12.73 1.62 1.54
N ASP A 65 13.75 1.21 2.28
CA ASP A 65 13.76 1.25 3.73
C ASP A 65 14.36 2.58 4.21
N ILE A 66 13.60 3.34 4.98
CA ILE A 66 13.97 4.67 5.48
C ILE A 66 14.22 4.67 7.00
N GLY A 67 14.44 3.49 7.59
CA GLY A 67 14.66 3.29 9.03
C GLY A 67 13.38 3.33 9.86
N SER A 68 12.53 4.34 9.69
CA SER A 68 11.22 4.42 10.36
C SER A 68 10.13 3.58 9.70
N GLY A 69 10.44 2.94 8.57
CA GLY A 69 9.49 2.13 7.81
C GLY A 69 9.92 1.98 6.35
N ARG A 70 8.96 1.62 5.49
CA ARG A 70 9.19 1.41 4.06
C ARG A 70 8.34 2.35 3.23
N VAL A 71 8.95 2.88 2.17
CA VAL A 71 8.31 3.63 1.11
C VAL A 71 8.14 2.71 -0.10
N PHE A 72 6.97 2.75 -0.71
CA PHE A 72 6.57 1.92 -1.84
C PHE A 72 6.21 2.82 -3.03
N TYR A 73 6.74 2.51 -4.21
CA TYR A 73 6.47 3.26 -5.44
C TYR A 73 6.56 2.33 -6.64
N PHE A 74 5.94 2.73 -7.76
CA PHE A 74 6.06 1.94 -8.99
C PHE A 74 7.51 1.99 -9.49
N ALA A 75 8.02 0.84 -9.91
CA ALA A 75 9.31 0.81 -10.60
C ALA A 75 9.24 1.72 -11.82
N GLN A 76 10.18 2.65 -11.94
CA GLN A 76 10.30 3.43 -13.16
C GLN A 76 10.75 2.47 -14.27
N VAL A 77 9.93 2.33 -15.30
CA VAL A 77 10.38 1.71 -16.55
C VAL A 77 11.34 2.73 -17.16
N MET A 78 12.65 2.53 -17.00
CA MET A 78 13.61 3.18 -17.88
C MET A 78 13.39 2.61 -19.27
N GLN A 79 12.55 3.26 -20.06
CA GLN A 79 12.60 3.08 -21.50
C GLN A 79 13.93 3.68 -21.94
N SER A 80 14.89 2.81 -22.23
CA SER A 80 16.04 3.17 -23.06
C SER A 80 15.47 3.56 -24.41
N VAL A 81 15.19 4.85 -24.61
CA VAL A 81 14.99 5.38 -25.95
C VAL A 81 16.39 5.37 -26.57
N GLN A 82 16.67 4.31 -27.35
CA GLN A 82 17.78 4.27 -28.29
C GLN A 82 17.37 4.97 -29.58
#